data_AF-A0A1Y1S8P1-F1
#
_entry.id   AF-A0A1Y1S8P1-F1
#
_cell.length_a   1.000
_cell.length_b   1.000
_cell.length_c   1.000
_cell.angle_alpha   90.00
_cell.angle_beta   90.00
_cell.angle_gamma   90.00
#
_symmetry.space_group_name_H-M   'P 1'
#
loop_
_entity.id
_entity.type
_entity.pdbx_description
1 polymer ?
#
loop_
_entity_poly.entity_id
_entity_poly.type
_entity_poly.pdbx_seq_one_letter_code
_entity_poly.pdbx_strand_id
1 'polypeptide(L)'
;MAAESMEKQMDKAVREKDYSKFLAYFGQYCNTGSKNMVFYKTIALLYYLSREMFAQYYALLQTCLSQPNNYAYVVDVYESIRICDLNAIEKLHKDADATYKPLLGKIRENVKKIYDRAVNAKDCKGEASETEQHIVKDIEDCIFVLKNFKK
;
A
#
# COMPACT_ATOMS: atom_id res chain seq x y z
N MET A 1 -11.12 -36.48 2.60
CA MET A 1 -10.29 -35.29 2.82
C MET A 1 -11.21 -34.14 3.15
N ALA A 2 -11.12 -33.55 4.34
CA ALA A 2 -11.92 -32.35 4.66
C ALA A 2 -11.35 -31.16 3.87
N ALA A 3 -12.20 -30.42 3.17
CA ALA A 3 -11.78 -29.21 2.48
C ALA A 3 -11.24 -28.20 3.50
N GLU A 4 -10.01 -27.71 3.32
CA GLU A 4 -9.48 -26.63 4.15
C GLU A 4 -10.31 -25.36 3.93
N SER A 5 -10.64 -24.64 5.02
CA SER A 5 -11.33 -23.35 4.92
C SER A 5 -10.50 -22.35 4.11
N MET A 6 -11.15 -21.41 3.43
CA MET A 6 -10.45 -20.38 2.64
C MET A 6 -9.43 -19.59 3.47
N GLU A 7 -9.75 -19.30 4.73
CA GLU A 7 -8.83 -18.61 5.66
C GLU A 7 -7.52 -19.39 5.85
N LYS A 8 -7.59 -20.71 6.04
CA LYS A 8 -6.39 -21.56 6.16
C LYS A 8 -5.55 -21.55 4.88
N GLN A 9 -6.21 -21.52 3.72
CA GLN A 9 -5.53 -21.46 2.42
C GLN A 9 -4.84 -20.10 2.22
N MET A 10 -5.50 -19.00 2.62
CA MET A 10 -4.92 -17.66 2.62
C MET A 10 -3.73 -17.56 3.59
N ASP A 11 -3.88 -18.03 4.84
CA ASP A 11 -2.82 -18.00 5.84
C ASP A 11 -1.59 -18.81 5.38
N LYS A 12 -1.84 -19.96 4.75
CA LYS A 12 -0.76 -20.77 4.15
C LYS A 12 -0.05 -19.99 3.04
N ALA A 13 -0.78 -19.39 2.11
CA ALA A 13 -0.20 -18.60 1.03
C ALA A 13 0.62 -17.41 1.57
N VAL A 14 0.13 -16.73 2.61
CA VAL A 14 0.84 -15.62 3.28
C VAL A 14 2.14 -16.10 3.94
N ARG A 15 2.11 -17.23 4.67
CA ARG A 15 3.32 -17.82 5.28
C ARG A 15 4.36 -18.23 4.23
N GLU A 16 3.90 -18.78 3.11
CA GLU A 16 4.73 -19.16 1.96
C GLU A 16 5.18 -17.95 1.13
N LYS A 17 4.71 -16.74 1.46
CA LYS A 17 4.92 -15.49 0.72
C LYS A 17 4.42 -15.56 -0.74
N ASP A 18 3.49 -16.47 -1.03
CA ASP A 18 2.82 -16.59 -2.32
C ASP A 18 1.60 -15.67 -2.36
N TYR A 19 1.88 -14.38 -2.53
CA TYR A 19 0.83 -13.35 -2.52
C TYR A 19 -0.11 -13.42 -3.73
N SER A 20 0.35 -13.99 -4.85
CA SER A 20 -0.50 -14.21 -6.03
C SER A 20 -1.59 -15.22 -5.71
N LYS A 21 -1.21 -16.34 -5.08
CA LYS A 21 -2.16 -17.36 -4.63
C LYS A 21 -3.05 -16.85 -3.50
N PHE A 22 -2.51 -16.05 -2.58
CA PHE A 22 -3.31 -15.35 -1.57
C PHE A 22 -4.40 -14.50 -2.22
N LEU A 23 -4.09 -13.67 -3.22
CA LEU A 23 -5.08 -12.83 -3.89
C LEU A 23 -6.18 -13.63 -4.59
N ALA A 24 -5.83 -14.78 -5.17
CA ALA A 24 -6.82 -15.68 -5.79
C ALA A 24 -7.86 -16.18 -4.77
N TYR A 25 -7.41 -16.58 -3.58
CA TYR A 25 -8.31 -16.98 -2.50
C TYR A 25 -9.05 -15.79 -1.89
N PHE A 26 -8.37 -14.66 -1.72
CA PHE A 26 -8.94 -13.44 -1.17
C PHE A 26 -10.13 -12.94 -2.02
N GLY A 27 -10.01 -12.94 -3.35
CA GLY A 27 -11.09 -12.56 -4.25
C GLY A 27 -12.37 -13.38 -4.07
N GLN A 28 -12.25 -14.67 -3.75
CA GLN A 28 -13.39 -15.54 -3.45
C GLN A 28 -13.97 -15.29 -2.05
N TYR A 29 -13.11 -14.82 -1.13
CA TYR A 29 -13.42 -14.62 0.28
C TYR A 29 -14.05 -13.25 0.59
N CYS A 30 -13.82 -12.21 -0.22
CA CYS A 30 -14.23 -10.82 0.05
C CYS A 30 -15.72 -10.62 0.39
N ASN A 31 -16.61 -11.53 -0.01
CA ASN A 31 -18.06 -11.42 0.18
C ASN A 31 -18.60 -12.17 1.42
N THR A 32 -17.71 -12.72 2.27
CA THR A 32 -18.12 -13.63 3.36
C THR A 32 -18.48 -12.95 4.68
N GLY A 33 -18.23 -11.63 4.83
CA GLY A 33 -18.54 -10.89 6.06
C GLY A 33 -17.72 -11.32 7.29
N SER A 34 -16.57 -11.98 7.10
CA SER A 34 -15.76 -12.51 8.20
C SER A 34 -15.09 -11.41 9.05
N LYS A 35 -14.85 -11.73 10.33
CA LYS A 35 -14.15 -10.89 11.30
C LYS A 35 -12.69 -10.60 10.90
N ASN A 36 -12.07 -11.50 10.12
CA ASN A 36 -10.67 -11.37 9.68
C ASN A 36 -10.50 -10.51 8.42
N MET A 37 -11.59 -9.92 7.89
CA MET A 37 -11.55 -9.16 6.64
C MET A 37 -10.59 -7.97 6.69
N VAL A 38 -10.48 -7.28 7.82
CA VAL A 38 -9.54 -6.15 7.99
C VAL A 38 -8.09 -6.61 7.81
N PHE A 39 -7.74 -7.75 8.41
CA PHE A 39 -6.42 -8.35 8.30
C PHE A 39 -6.08 -8.70 6.84
N TYR A 40 -6.95 -9.45 6.16
CA TYR A 40 -6.67 -9.86 4.77
C TYR A 40 -6.70 -8.68 3.78
N LYS A 41 -7.59 -7.71 3.95
CA LYS A 41 -7.58 -6.46 3.16
C LYS A 41 -6.28 -5.68 3.37
N THR A 42 -5.76 -5.64 4.60
CA THR A 42 -4.48 -4.98 4.90
C THR A 42 -3.33 -5.63 4.12
N ILE A 43 -3.27 -6.97 4.09
CA ILE A 43 -2.27 -7.69 3.28
C ILE A 43 -2.41 -7.36 1.80
N ALA A 44 -3.62 -7.40 1.26
CA ALA A 44 -3.87 -7.11 -0.16
C ALA A 44 -3.48 -5.67 -0.53
N LEU A 45 -3.82 -4.69 0.31
CA LEU A 45 -3.46 -3.29 0.09
C LEU A 45 -1.95 -3.08 0.12
N LEU A 46 -1.25 -3.63 1.12
CA LEU A 46 0.21 -3.56 1.21
C LEU A 46 0.89 -4.26 0.03
N TYR A 47 0.32 -5.37 -0.44
CA TYR A 47 0.79 -6.05 -1.64
C TYR A 47 0.68 -5.15 -2.87
N TYR A 48 -0.47 -4.51 -3.10
CA TYR A 48 -0.63 -3.59 -4.21
C TYR A 48 0.34 -2.42 -4.16
N LEU A 49 0.57 -1.83 -2.97
CA LEU A 49 1.59 -0.79 -2.79
C LEU A 49 3.00 -1.30 -3.11
N SER A 50 3.36 -2.51 -2.65
CA SER A 50 4.67 -3.13 -2.90
C SER A 50 4.95 -3.42 -4.38
N ARG A 51 3.89 -3.52 -5.19
CA ARG A 51 3.91 -3.79 -6.63
C ARG A 51 3.61 -2.56 -7.47
N GLU A 52 3.48 -1.38 -6.84
CA GLU A 52 3.13 -0.10 -7.50
C GLU A 52 1.79 -0.20 -8.28
N MET A 53 0.89 -1.07 -7.82
CA MET A 53 -0.44 -1.31 -8.39
C MET A 53 -1.46 -0.34 -7.79
N PHE A 54 -1.27 0.97 -8.02
CA PHE A 54 -2.06 2.02 -7.37
C PHE A 54 -3.55 1.97 -7.72
N ALA A 55 -3.91 1.60 -8.96
CA ALA A 55 -5.32 1.47 -9.34
C ALA A 55 -6.06 0.43 -8.48
N GLN A 56 -5.44 -0.73 -8.27
CA GLN A 56 -5.98 -1.80 -7.42
C GLN A 56 -5.99 -1.42 -5.94
N TYR A 57 -4.96 -0.68 -5.49
CA TYR A 57 -4.92 -0.10 -4.16
C TYR A 57 -6.12 0.81 -3.90
N TYR A 58 -6.36 1.81 -4.77
CA TYR A 58 -7.48 2.74 -4.59
C TYR A 58 -8.83 2.05 -4.70
N ALA A 59 -8.99 1.13 -5.66
CA ALA A 59 -10.24 0.37 -5.81
C ALA A 59 -10.56 -0.43 -4.55
N LEU A 60 -9.57 -1.09 -3.94
CA LEU A 60 -9.78 -1.83 -2.71
C LEU A 60 -10.00 -0.90 -1.51
N LEU A 61 -9.25 0.21 -1.41
CA LEU A 61 -9.38 1.19 -0.32
C LEU A 61 -10.78 1.83 -0.30
N GLN A 62 -11.41 2.04 -1.45
CA GLN A 62 -12.79 2.54 -1.52
C GLN A 62 -13.78 1.62 -0.76
N THR A 63 -13.55 0.30 -0.79
CA THR A 63 -14.39 -0.67 -0.05
C THR A 63 -14.17 -0.64 1.47
N CYS A 64 -13.20 0.15 1.94
CA CYS A 64 -12.80 0.28 3.34
C CYS A 64 -13.30 1.57 3.98
N LEU A 65 -13.89 2.49 3.20
CA LEU A 65 -14.28 3.84 3.66
C LEU A 65 -15.35 3.85 4.75
N SER A 66 -16.09 2.75 4.94
CA SER A 66 -17.04 2.62 6.05
C SER A 66 -16.36 2.47 7.41
N GLN A 67 -15.08 2.11 7.44
CA GLN A 67 -14.29 1.86 8.65
C GLN A 67 -12.85 2.39 8.50
N PRO A 68 -12.66 3.70 8.27
CA PRO A 68 -11.36 4.26 7.88
C PRO A 68 -10.27 4.02 8.95
N ASN A 69 -10.64 4.06 10.23
CA ASN A 69 -9.71 3.84 11.34
C ASN A 69 -9.09 2.43 11.33
N ASN A 70 -9.80 1.42 10.80
CA ASN A 70 -9.28 0.05 10.70
C ASN A 70 -8.16 -0.08 9.66
N TYR A 71 -8.02 0.90 8.78
CA TYR A 71 -7.05 0.90 7.67
C TYR A 71 -6.08 2.08 7.74
N ALA A 72 -6.09 2.85 8.83
CA ALA A 72 -5.19 3.99 9.04
C ALA A 72 -3.72 3.61 8.81
N TYR A 73 -3.31 2.45 9.32
CA TYR A 73 -1.96 1.92 9.12
C TYR A 73 -1.53 1.87 7.65
N VAL A 74 -2.41 1.39 6.76
CA VAL A 74 -2.10 1.27 5.33
C VAL A 74 -2.11 2.63 4.64
N VAL A 75 -2.95 3.55 5.11
CA VAL A 75 -2.97 4.94 4.63
C VAL A 75 -1.67 5.65 5.01
N ASP A 76 -1.17 5.47 6.23
CA ASP A 76 0.11 6.03 6.68
C ASP A 76 1.29 5.51 5.84
N VAL A 77 1.27 4.22 5.48
CA VAL A 77 2.27 3.62 4.57
C VAL A 77 2.20 4.30 3.19
N TYR A 78 1.00 4.48 2.63
CA TYR A 78 0.82 5.15 1.34
C TYR A 78 1.26 6.62 1.38
N GLU A 79 0.92 7.36 2.42
CA GLU A 79 1.36 8.76 2.58
C GLU A 79 2.89 8.85 2.66
N SER A 80 3.54 7.93 3.38
CA SER A 80 5.00 7.86 3.46
C SER A 80 5.65 7.58 2.10
N ILE A 81 5.02 6.75 1.26
CA ILE A 81 5.45 6.55 -0.14
C ILE A 81 5.30 7.86 -0.94
N ARG A 82 4.15 8.52 -0.84
CA ARG A 82 3.80 9.73 -1.60
C ARG A 82 4.78 10.87 -1.37
N ILE A 83 5.21 11.08 -0.13
CA ILE A 83 6.19 12.13 0.23
C ILE A 83 7.64 11.64 0.22
N CYS A 84 7.88 10.38 -0.17
CA CYS A 84 9.20 9.74 -0.16
C CYS A 84 9.91 9.78 1.21
N ASP A 85 9.17 9.63 2.31
CA ASP A 85 9.73 9.62 3.67
C ASP A 85 10.25 8.23 4.04
N LEU A 86 11.55 8.03 3.79
CA LEU A 86 12.25 6.78 4.11
C LEU A 86 12.29 6.49 5.62
N ASN A 87 12.33 7.53 6.47
CA ASN A 87 12.40 7.33 7.92
C ASN A 87 11.06 6.85 8.47
N ALA A 88 9.95 7.43 7.98
CA ALA A 88 8.60 6.98 8.31
C ALA A 88 8.40 5.52 7.89
N ILE A 89 8.82 5.14 6.68
CA ILE A 89 8.71 3.75 6.19
C ILE A 89 9.58 2.81 7.03
N GLU A 90 10.80 3.20 7.40
CA GLU A 90 11.68 2.38 8.24
C GLU A 90 11.06 2.14 9.62
N LYS A 91 10.46 3.17 10.21
CA LYS A 91 9.74 3.07 11.48
C LYS A 91 8.53 2.13 11.35
N LEU A 92 7.69 2.34 10.34
CA LEU A 92 6.53 1.49 10.07
C LEU A 92 6.93 0.03 9.83
N HIS A 93 8.05 -0.23 9.15
CA HIS A 93 8.59 -1.57 8.94
C HIS A 93 9.11 -2.21 10.23
N LYS A 94 9.78 -1.44 11.10
CA LYS A 94 10.29 -1.93 12.39
C LYS A 94 9.16 -2.38 13.31
N ASP A 95 8.12 -1.55 13.41
CA ASP A 95 6.99 -1.71 14.32
C ASP A 95 5.92 -2.67 13.77
N ALA A 96 6.03 -3.08 12.50
CA ALA A 96 5.07 -3.97 11.85
C ALA A 96 5.04 -5.38 12.45
N ASP A 97 3.86 -6.02 12.35
CA ASP A 97 3.73 -7.45 12.53
C ASP A 97 4.61 -8.23 11.53
N ALA A 98 5.12 -9.39 11.94
CA ALA A 98 5.97 -10.24 11.11
C ALA A 98 5.34 -10.59 9.76
N THR A 99 4.01 -10.65 9.70
CA THR A 99 3.23 -10.89 8.47
C THR A 99 3.39 -9.79 7.44
N TYR A 100 3.47 -8.53 7.87
CA TYR A 100 3.53 -7.36 6.98
C TYR A 100 4.95 -6.96 6.60
N LYS A 101 5.94 -7.34 7.42
CA LYS A 101 7.37 -7.00 7.19
C LYS A 101 7.87 -7.30 5.79
N PRO A 102 7.59 -8.47 5.16
CA PRO A 102 8.06 -8.73 3.80
C PRO A 102 7.54 -7.73 2.77
N LEU A 103 6.28 -7.31 2.88
CA LEU A 103 5.66 -6.35 1.97
C LEU A 103 6.22 -4.94 2.20
N LEU A 104 6.37 -4.54 3.46
CA LEU A 104 6.96 -3.25 3.83
C LEU A 104 8.43 -3.15 3.46
N GLY A 105 9.19 -4.24 3.58
CA GLY A 105 10.56 -4.31 3.11
C GLY A 105 10.64 -4.03 1.60
N LYS A 106 9.69 -4.56 0.83
CA LYS A 106 9.61 -4.30 -0.60
C LYS A 106 9.21 -2.86 -0.92
N ILE A 107 8.24 -2.31 -0.19
CA ILE A 107 7.86 -0.90 -0.30
C ILE A 107 9.06 0.01 -0.02
N ARG A 108 9.81 -0.27 1.05
CA ARG A 108 11.04 0.48 1.39
C ARG A 108 12.06 0.44 0.27
N GLU A 109 12.31 -0.72 -0.33
CA GLU A 109 13.20 -0.83 -1.49
C GLU A 109 12.73 0.04 -2.65
N ASN A 110 11.44 0.05 -2.96
CA ASN A 110 10.88 0.83 -4.06
C ASN A 110 11.04 2.34 -3.78
N VAL A 111 10.69 2.80 -2.57
CA VAL A 111 10.84 4.22 -2.20
C VAL A 111 12.30 4.63 -2.19
N LYS A 112 13.21 3.77 -1.70
CA LYS A 112 14.64 4.05 -1.75
C LYS A 112 15.13 4.23 -3.18
N LYS A 113 14.69 3.38 -4.12
CA LYS A 113 15.03 3.54 -5.54
C LYS A 113 14.51 4.85 -6.13
N ILE A 114 13.30 5.27 -5.77
CA ILE A 114 12.72 6.55 -6.19
C ILE A 114 13.56 7.70 -5.64
N TYR A 115 13.88 7.66 -4.35
CA TYR A 115 14.73 8.65 -3.68
C TYR A 115 16.11 8.75 -4.33
N ASP A 116 16.80 7.62 -4.52
CA ASP A 116 18.12 7.56 -5.11
C ASP A 116 18.11 8.12 -6.56
N ARG A 117 17.06 7.85 -7.34
CA ARG A 117 16.88 8.46 -8.67
C ARG A 117 16.70 9.97 -8.59
N ALA A 118 15.88 10.47 -7.66
CA ALA A 118 15.64 11.90 -7.50
C ALA A 118 16.90 12.66 -7.04
N VAL A 119 17.72 12.06 -6.19
CA VAL A 119 19.01 12.63 -5.76
C VAL A 119 20.00 12.65 -6.93
N ASN A 120 20.17 11.53 -7.63
CA ASN A 120 21.10 11.44 -8.77
C ASN A 120 20.66 12.32 -9.96
N ALA A 121 19.36 12.51 -10.18
CA ALA A 121 18.83 13.42 -11.20
C ALA A 121 19.13 14.90 -10.88
N LYS A 122 19.17 15.29 -9.60
CA LYS A 122 19.54 16.65 -9.19
C LYS A 122 21.03 16.96 -9.41
N ASP A 123 21.89 15.94 -9.43
CA ASP A 123 23.31 16.08 -9.75
C ASP A 123 23.58 16.17 -11.27
N CYS A 124 22.59 15.82 -12.12
CA CYS A 124 22.60 16.04 -13.56
C CYS A 124 21.71 17.26 -13.93
N LYS A 125 22.22 18.49 -13.79
CA LYS A 125 21.46 19.73 -14.07
C LYS A 125 20.79 19.77 -15.46
N GLY A 126 19.51 20.13 -15.54
CA GLY A 126 18.86 20.66 -16.75
C GLY A 126 17.36 20.36 -16.85
N GLU A 127 16.54 21.42 -16.79
CA GLU A 127 15.10 21.51 -17.13
C GLU A 127 14.16 20.42 -16.60
N ALA A 128 13.32 20.81 -15.63
CA ALA A 128 12.20 19.99 -15.15
C ALA A 128 11.35 19.52 -16.33
N SER A 129 11.29 18.21 -16.50
CA SER A 129 10.39 17.55 -17.46
C SER A 129 8.95 17.95 -17.14
N GLU A 130 8.16 18.29 -18.16
CA GLU A 130 6.74 18.64 -18.07
C GLU A 130 5.89 17.61 -17.30
N THR A 131 6.38 16.37 -17.18
CA THR A 131 5.74 15.29 -16.42
C THR A 131 5.84 15.48 -14.90
N GLU A 132 6.92 16.09 -14.39
CA GLU A 132 7.11 16.34 -12.95
C GLU A 132 6.23 17.49 -12.45
N GLN A 133 5.98 18.50 -13.30
CA GLN A 133 5.07 19.61 -12.96
C GLN A 133 3.61 19.16 -12.85
N HIS A 134 3.20 18.14 -13.62
CA HIS A 134 1.83 17.62 -13.59
C HIS A 134 1.53 16.86 -12.29
N ILE A 135 2.47 16.05 -11.81
CA ILE A 135 2.31 15.24 -10.58
C ILE A 135 2.26 16.14 -9.33
N VAL A 136 3.07 17.20 -9.31
CA VAL A 136 3.07 18.16 -8.19
C VAL A 136 1.76 18.94 -8.13
N LYS A 137 1.19 19.34 -9.29
CA LYS A 137 -0.13 19.99 -9.35
C LYS A 137 -1.26 19.07 -8.91
N ASP A 138 -1.27 17.81 -9.34
CA ASP A 138 -2.30 16.84 -8.95
C ASP A 138 -2.29 16.58 -7.42
N ILE A 139 -1.11 16.63 -6.80
CA ILE A 139 -0.93 16.51 -5.35
C ILE A 139 -1.44 17.76 -4.62
N GLU A 140 -1.14 18.96 -5.10
CA GLU A 140 -1.63 20.20 -4.51
C GLU A 140 -3.16 20.31 -4.60
N ASP A 141 -3.74 19.88 -5.72
CA ASP A 141 -5.19 19.83 -5.92
C ASP A 141 -5.87 18.80 -5.00
N CYS A 142 -5.25 17.63 -4.77
CA CYS A 142 -5.77 16.64 -3.82
C CYS A 142 -5.69 17.14 -2.36
N ILE A 143 -4.62 17.84 -1.98
CA ILE A 143 -4.47 18.44 -0.64
C ILE A 143 -5.48 19.58 -0.44
N PHE A 144 -5.77 20.37 -1.48
CA PHE A 144 -6.76 21.44 -1.46
C PHE A 144 -8.17 20.91 -1.19
N VAL A 145 -8.58 19.83 -1.87
CA VAL A 145 -9.89 19.19 -1.65
C VAL A 145 -10.03 18.69 -0.21
N LEU A 146 -9.00 18.04 0.35
CA LEU A 146 -9.05 17.51 1.71
C LEU A 146 -9.08 18.60 2.80
N LYS A 147 -8.45 19.75 2.56
CA LYS A 147 -8.46 20.88 3.52
C LYS A 147 -9.76 21.67 3.50
N ASN A 148 -10.45 21.74 2.36
CA ASN A 148 -11.66 22.55 2.18
C ASN A 148 -12.98 21.79 2.30
N PHE A 149 -12.96 20.45 2.32
CA PHE A 149 -14.16 19.61 2.54
C PHE A 149 -14.28 19.06 3.97
N LYS A 150 -13.78 19.79 4.98
CA LYS A 150 -14.22 19.57 6.36
C LYS A 150 -15.64 20.11 6.53
N LYS A 151 -16.63 19.22 6.50
CA LYS A 151 -17.93 19.44 7.15
C LYS A 151 -17.84 19.04 8.61
#